data_AF-A0A0G1W8H3-F1
#
_entry.id   AF-A0A0G1W8H3-F1
#
_cell.length_a   1.000
_cell.length_b   1.000
_cell.length_c   1.000
_cell.angle_alpha   90.00
_cell.angle_beta   90.00
_cell.angle_gamma   90.00
#
_symmetry.space_group_name_H-M   'P 1'
#
loop_
_entity.id
_entity.type
_entity.pdbx_description
1 polymer ?
#
loop_
_entity_poly.entity_id
_entity_poly.type
_entity_poly.pdbx_seq_one_letter_code
_entity_poly.pdbx_strand_id
1 'polypeptide(L)'
;MFPYRRFLFPREDYPENWDELRKAVYRRDGWQCQQCGARNIQLHAHHQTPLSAGGSNDMSNLITLCKNCHIDDHPHMWWGRWKENNPQTVLALRIIVLAIAISLLIISGFSWWKVIILIIVLRPLF
;
A
#
# COMPACT_ATOMS: atom_id res chain seq x y z
N MET A 1 7.67 3.90 -13.48
CA MET A 1 6.49 4.57 -12.90
C MET A 1 5.82 3.56 -11.98
N PHE A 2 5.88 3.75 -10.65
CA PHE A 2 5.43 2.72 -9.69
C PHE A 2 3.90 2.79 -9.49
N PRO A 3 3.18 1.66 -9.54
CA PRO A 3 1.74 1.62 -9.41
C PRO A 3 1.34 1.44 -7.94
N TYR A 4 1.52 2.45 -7.09
CA TYR A 4 0.92 2.41 -5.76
C TYR A 4 -0.55 2.84 -5.85
N ARG A 5 -1.42 1.83 -5.97
CA ARG A 5 -2.86 1.83 -5.67
C ARG A 5 -3.70 3.00 -6.19
N ARG A 6 -4.31 2.74 -7.35
CA ARG A 6 -5.37 3.51 -8.03
C ARG A 6 -6.73 3.60 -7.28
N PHE A 7 -6.83 3.19 -6.02
CA PHE A 7 -8.13 2.85 -5.40
C PHE A 7 -8.48 3.51 -4.06
N LEU A 8 -7.61 4.36 -3.46
CA LEU A 8 -7.92 4.96 -2.14
C LEU A 8 -7.89 6.49 -2.09
N PHE A 9 -7.32 7.16 -3.10
CA PHE A 9 -7.35 8.62 -3.22
C PHE A 9 -7.58 8.95 -4.70
N PRO A 10 -8.75 9.48 -5.08
CA PRO A 10 -8.99 9.94 -6.45
C PRO A 10 -7.91 10.95 -6.84
N ARG A 11 -7.52 10.95 -8.12
CA ARG A 11 -6.56 11.92 -8.68
C ARG A 11 -7.10 13.36 -8.70
N GLU A 12 -8.30 13.58 -8.17
CA GLU A 12 -9.00 14.87 -8.12
C GLU A 12 -8.22 15.93 -7.34
N ASP A 13 -7.48 15.51 -6.32
CA ASP A 13 -6.74 16.46 -5.48
C ASP A 13 -5.42 16.94 -6.11
N TYR A 14 -5.01 16.40 -7.27
CA TYR A 14 -3.76 16.79 -7.94
C TYR A 14 -4.05 17.57 -9.22
N PRO A 15 -3.30 18.66 -9.50
CA PRO A 15 -3.52 19.42 -10.72
C PRO A 15 -3.07 18.62 -11.96
N GLU A 16 -3.64 18.92 -13.13
CA GLU A 16 -3.30 18.24 -14.39
C GLU A 16 -1.81 18.32 -14.72
N ASN A 17 -1.16 19.43 -14.34
CA ASN A 17 0.27 19.66 -14.55
C ASN A 17 1.16 19.13 -13.41
N TRP A 18 0.69 18.18 -12.60
CA TRP A 18 1.46 17.62 -11.48
C TRP A 18 2.87 17.15 -11.85
N ASP A 19 3.03 16.55 -13.03
CA ASP A 19 4.33 16.08 -13.52
C ASP A 19 5.33 17.22 -13.77
N GLU A 20 4.86 18.39 -14.18
CA GLU A 20 5.68 19.58 -14.38
C GLU A 20 6.01 20.22 -13.03
N LEU A 21 4.99 20.37 -12.17
CA LEU A 21 5.12 20.90 -10.82
C LEU A 21 6.14 20.13 -10.00
N ARG A 22 6.04 18.79 -9.93
CA ARG A 22 7.02 17.98 -9.17
C ARG A 22 8.44 18.10 -9.73
N LYS A 23 8.61 18.23 -11.05
CA LYS A 23 9.93 18.45 -11.66
C LYS A 23 10.47 19.86 -11.35
N ALA A 24 9.59 20.85 -11.24
CA ALA A 24 9.97 22.19 -10.78
C ALA A 24 10.44 22.13 -9.32
N VAL A 25 9.75 21.37 -8.44
CA VAL A 25 10.18 21.11 -7.05
C VAL A 25 11.57 20.49 -7.02
N TYR A 26 11.82 19.44 -7.81
CA TYR A 26 13.16 18.83 -7.90
C TYR A 26 14.22 19.82 -8.34
N ARG A 27 13.91 20.68 -9.32
CA ARG A 27 14.86 21.68 -9.85
C ARG A 27 15.18 22.76 -8.81
N ARG A 28 14.17 23.28 -8.09
CA ARG A 28 14.34 24.22 -6.98
C ARG A 28 15.26 23.63 -5.92
N ASP A 29 15.06 22.36 -5.62
CA ASP A 29 15.79 21.62 -4.58
C ASP A 29 17.13 21.04 -5.08
N GLY A 30 17.61 21.45 -6.25
CA GLY A 30 18.92 21.06 -6.78
C GLY A 30 19.05 19.57 -7.13
N TRP A 31 17.94 18.90 -7.47
CA TRP A 31 17.86 17.46 -7.72
C TRP A 31 18.43 16.62 -6.55
N GLN A 32 18.21 17.12 -5.33
CA GLN A 32 18.77 16.56 -4.11
C GLN A 32 17.65 16.32 -3.09
N CYS A 33 17.71 15.19 -2.40
CA CYS A 33 16.85 14.94 -1.24
C CYS A 33 17.12 16.00 -0.17
N GLN A 34 16.10 16.73 0.26
CA GLN A 34 16.24 17.80 1.24
C GLN A 34 16.39 17.30 2.68
N GLN A 35 16.16 16.01 2.92
CA GLN A 35 16.32 15.40 4.25
C GLN A 35 17.67 14.70 4.43
N CYS A 36 18.14 13.93 3.44
CA CYS A 36 19.40 13.16 3.56
C CYS A 36 20.51 13.60 2.60
N GLY A 37 20.25 14.58 1.72
CA GLY A 37 21.26 15.08 0.78
C GLY A 37 21.60 14.16 -0.39
N ALA A 38 20.95 13.01 -0.54
CA ALA A 38 21.23 12.09 -1.64
C ALA A 38 20.86 12.66 -3.03
N ARG A 39 21.68 12.34 -4.04
CA ARG A 39 21.55 12.76 -5.45
C ARG A 39 21.59 11.55 -6.38
N ASN A 40 21.23 11.72 -7.66
CA ASN A 40 21.24 10.66 -8.68
C ASN A 40 20.41 9.42 -8.31
N ILE A 41 19.31 9.63 -7.59
CA ILE A 41 18.39 8.58 -7.16
C ILE A 41 16.95 8.98 -7.50
N GLN A 42 16.01 8.06 -7.28
CA GLN A 42 14.60 8.37 -7.43
C GLN A 42 14.13 9.41 -6.40
N LEU A 43 13.56 10.51 -6.91
CA LEU A 43 13.03 11.62 -6.12
C LEU A 43 11.50 11.66 -6.19
N HIS A 44 10.90 12.19 -5.13
CA HIS A 44 9.48 12.33 -4.92
C HIS A 44 9.20 13.74 -4.39
N ALA A 45 8.11 14.37 -4.84
CA ALA A 45 7.62 15.60 -4.24
C ALA A 45 6.71 15.18 -3.08
N HIS A 46 7.07 15.61 -1.87
CA HIS A 46 6.36 15.32 -0.64
C HIS A 46 5.62 16.57 -0.17
N HIS A 47 4.38 16.42 0.26
CA HIS A 47 3.64 17.50 0.91
C HIS A 47 4.09 17.65 2.36
N GLN A 48 4.60 18.82 2.73
CA GLN A 48 4.96 19.13 4.12
C GLN A 48 3.73 19.11 5.03
N THR A 49 2.63 19.72 4.59
CA THR A 49 1.30 19.54 5.18
C THR A 49 0.48 18.61 4.27
N PRO A 50 0.06 17.43 4.73
CA PRO A 50 -0.74 16.51 3.92
C PRO A 50 -2.05 17.13 3.41
N LEU A 51 -2.50 16.75 2.22
CA LEU A 51 -3.78 17.20 1.65
C LEU A 51 -4.97 16.88 2.60
N SER A 52 -4.95 15.72 3.25
CA SER A 52 -5.97 15.31 4.24
C SER A 52 -5.99 16.17 5.50
N ALA A 53 -4.96 16.98 5.73
CA ALA A 53 -4.84 17.94 6.82
C ALA A 53 -4.98 19.40 6.35
N GLY A 54 -5.51 19.63 5.14
CA GLY A 54 -5.72 20.96 4.57
C GLY A 54 -4.49 21.55 3.87
N GLY A 55 -3.47 20.75 3.57
CA GLY A 55 -2.35 21.18 2.74
C GLY A 55 -2.75 21.42 1.29
N SER A 56 -1.93 22.17 0.55
CA SER A 56 -2.13 22.46 -0.88
C SER A 56 -1.08 21.77 -1.75
N ASN A 57 -1.30 21.75 -3.06
CA ASN A 57 -0.27 21.35 -4.04
C ASN A 57 0.66 22.51 -4.42
N ASP A 58 0.63 23.61 -3.68
CA ASP A 58 1.47 24.75 -4.01
C ASP A 58 2.94 24.39 -3.83
N MET A 59 3.78 24.99 -4.66
CA MET A 59 5.23 24.82 -4.63
C MET A 59 5.81 24.99 -3.21
N SER A 60 5.26 25.90 -2.41
CA SER A 60 5.66 26.17 -1.02
C SER A 60 5.37 25.02 -0.07
N ASN A 61 4.33 24.21 -0.32
CA ASN A 61 3.98 23.06 0.50
C ASN A 61 4.69 21.77 0.03
N LEU A 62 5.46 21.83 -1.05
CA LEU A 62 6.16 20.67 -1.61
C LEU A 62 7.67 20.71 -1.31
N ILE A 63 8.23 19.55 -1.00
CA ILE A 63 9.66 19.34 -0.78
C ILE A 63 10.17 18.08 -1.50
N THR A 64 11.40 18.09 -1.99
CA THR A 64 12.02 16.95 -2.65
C THR A 64 12.59 15.95 -1.65
N LEU A 65 12.06 14.73 -1.62
CA LEU A 65 12.58 13.62 -0.81
C LEU A 65 12.97 12.43 -1.69
N CYS A 66 13.92 11.62 -1.22
CA CYS A 66 14.18 10.31 -1.82
C CYS A 66 13.11 9.28 -1.39
N LYS A 67 13.03 8.14 -2.09
CA LYS A 67 12.10 7.04 -1.72
C LYS A 67 12.22 6.62 -0.25
N ASN A 68 13.42 6.68 0.34
CA ASN A 68 13.66 6.31 1.74
C ASN A 68 13.04 7.32 2.70
N CYS A 69 13.52 8.55 2.67
CA CYS A 69 12.98 9.65 3.46
C CYS A 69 11.46 9.82 3.29
N HIS A 70 10.95 9.71 2.06
CA HIS A 70 9.52 9.82 1.78
C HIS A 70 8.68 8.71 2.45
N ILE A 71 9.21 7.50 2.60
CA ILE A 71 8.49 6.43 3.29
C ILE A 71 8.62 6.59 4.81
N ASP A 72 9.77 7.07 5.30
CA ASP A 72 9.98 7.30 6.73
C ASP A 72 9.02 8.39 7.26
N ASP A 73 8.71 9.40 6.45
CA ASP A 73 7.71 10.44 6.75
C ASP A 73 6.25 9.97 6.59
N HIS A 74 6.03 8.76 6.06
CA HIS A 74 4.72 8.14 5.97
C HIS A 74 4.68 6.81 6.74
N PRO A 75 4.33 6.82 8.05
CA PRO A 75 4.31 5.63 8.89
C PRO A 75 3.43 4.50 8.33
N HIS A 76 2.35 4.83 7.62
CA HIS A 76 1.47 3.85 6.99
C HIS A 76 2.11 3.15 5.77
N MET A 77 3.15 3.75 5.17
CA MET A 77 3.95 3.13 4.10
C MET A 77 5.05 2.20 4.64
N TRP A 78 5.37 2.27 5.94
CA TRP A 78 6.36 1.38 6.58
C TRP A 78 6.02 -0.09 6.39
N TRP A 79 4.75 -0.48 6.53
CA TRP A 79 4.31 -1.87 6.32
C TRP A 79 4.55 -2.33 4.88
N GLY A 80 4.39 -1.44 3.90
CA GLY A 80 4.71 -1.71 2.50
C GLY A 80 6.18 -2.06 2.30
N ARG A 81 7.06 -1.17 2.78
CA ARG A 81 8.52 -1.34 2.76
C ARG A 81 8.99 -2.58 3.52
N TRP A 82 8.45 -2.83 4.71
CA TRP A 82 8.80 -4.00 5.51
C TRP A 82 8.46 -5.30 4.77
N LYS A 83 7.29 -5.38 4.12
CA LYS A 83 6.92 -6.53 3.30
C LYS A 83 7.87 -6.73 2.12
N GLU A 84 8.25 -5.65 1.42
CA GLU A 84 9.21 -5.69 0.31
C GLU A 84 10.57 -6.24 0.77
N ASN A 85 11.03 -5.85 1.97
CA ASN A 85 12.32 -6.26 2.51
C ASN A 85 12.31 -7.62 3.23
N ASN A 86 11.13 -8.18 3.57
CA ASN A 86 10.99 -9.43 4.33
C ASN A 86 10.08 -10.44 3.62
N PRO A 87 10.36 -10.80 2.35
CA PRO A 87 9.44 -11.63 1.56
C PRO A 87 9.24 -13.02 2.16
N GLN A 88 10.29 -13.61 2.74
CA GLN A 88 10.22 -14.93 3.39
C GLN A 88 9.33 -14.91 4.63
N THR A 89 9.41 -13.86 5.44
CA THR A 89 8.55 -13.70 6.61
C THR A 89 7.09 -13.53 6.21
N VAL A 90 6.80 -12.75 5.17
CA VAL A 90 5.44 -12.58 4.64
C VAL A 90 4.88 -13.92 4.12
N LEU A 91 5.69 -14.69 3.40
CA LEU A 91 5.30 -16.02 2.92
C LEU A 91 5.01 -16.97 4.09
N ALA A 92 5.89 -17.02 5.08
CA ALA A 92 5.71 -17.85 6.28
C ALA A 92 4.42 -17.48 7.04
N LEU A 93 4.16 -16.19 7.27
CA LEU A 93 2.94 -15.72 7.92
C LEU A 93 1.68 -16.12 7.14
N ARG A 94 1.71 -16.02 5.80
CA ARG A 94 0.59 -16.46 4.95
C ARG A 94 0.33 -17.96 5.10
N ILE A 95 1.38 -18.78 5.07
CA ILE A 95 1.27 -20.23 5.25
C ILE A 95 0.69 -20.56 6.62
N ILE A 96 1.17 -19.91 7.68
CA ILE A 96 0.66 -20.09 9.05
C ILE A 96 -0.82 -19.73 9.15
N VAL A 97 -1.22 -18.56 8.64
CA VAL A 97 -2.63 -18.11 8.66
C VAL A 97 -3.53 -19.09 7.90
N LEU A 98 -3.09 -19.57 6.73
CA LEU A 98 -3.82 -20.57 5.96
C LEU A 98 -3.95 -21.90 6.73
N ALA A 99 -2.87 -22.37 7.36
CA ALA A 99 -2.88 -23.60 8.16
C ALA A 99 -3.85 -23.49 9.36
N ILE A 100 -3.86 -22.35 10.06
CA ILE A 100 -4.79 -22.08 11.16
C ILE A 100 -6.23 -22.05 10.63
N ALA A 101 -6.50 -21.34 9.54
CA ALA A 101 -7.84 -21.28 8.95
C ALA A 101 -8.36 -22.66 8.52
N ILE A 102 -7.52 -23.48 7.89
CA ILE A 102 -7.85 -24.86 7.51
C ILE A 102 -8.17 -25.69 8.76
N SER A 103 -7.34 -25.60 9.79
CA SER A 103 -7.55 -26.31 11.06
C SER A 103 -8.88 -25.92 11.72
N LEU A 104 -9.20 -24.62 11.75
CA LEU A 104 -10.46 -24.12 12.30
C LEU A 104 -11.68 -24.61 11.49
N LEU A 105 -11.58 -24.69 10.16
CA LEU A 105 -12.65 -25.24 9.32
C LEU A 105 -12.91 -26.72 9.61
N ILE A 106 -11.84 -27.51 9.76
CA ILE A 106 -11.93 -28.94 10.12
C ILE A 106 -12.57 -29.11 11.51
N ILE A 107 -12.12 -28.33 12.50
CA ILE A 107 -12.59 -28.40 13.89
C ILE A 107 -14.02 -27.87 14.04
N SER A 108 -14.41 -26.84 13.29
CA SER A 108 -15.77 -26.25 13.34
C SER A 108 -16.87 -27.20 12.86
N GLY A 109 -16.51 -28.39 12.37
CA GLY A 109 -17.49 -29.41 12.00
C GLY A 109 -18.33 -28.98 10.81
N PHE A 110 -17.75 -28.22 9.86
CA PHE A 110 -18.23 -28.11 8.47
C PHE A 110 -18.14 -29.48 7.81
N SER A 111 -18.99 -30.36 8.31
CA SER A 111 -19.13 -31.74 7.93
C SER A 111 -19.81 -31.71 6.58
N TRP A 112 -19.00 -31.76 5.52
CA TRP A 112 -19.50 -32.06 4.19
C TRP A 112 -20.36 -33.32 4.21
N TRP A 113 -20.12 -34.28 5.12
CA TRP A 113 -21.01 -35.44 5.33
C TRP A 113 -22.43 -35.05 5.81
N LYS A 114 -22.62 -33.99 6.62
CA LYS A 114 -23.95 -33.50 7.04
C LYS A 114 -24.69 -32.84 5.89
N VAL A 115 -23.99 -32.09 5.03
CA VAL A 115 -24.55 -31.51 3.80
C VAL A 115 -24.88 -32.60 2.78
N ILE A 116 -24.00 -33.59 2.62
CA ILE A 116 -24.23 -34.77 1.78
C ILE A 116 -25.40 -35.60 2.30
N ILE A 117 -25.53 -35.82 3.62
CA ILE A 117 -26.70 -36.47 4.20
C ILE A 117 -27.96 -35.65 3.99
N LEU A 118 -27.91 -34.33 4.14
CA LEU A 118 -29.06 -33.47 3.86
C LEU A 118 -29.49 -33.60 2.39
N ILE A 119 -28.55 -33.67 1.45
CA ILE A 119 -28.82 -33.85 0.01
C ILE A 119 -29.35 -35.26 -0.31
N ILE A 120 -28.85 -36.30 0.37
CA ILE A 120 -29.30 -37.69 0.18
C ILE A 120 -30.66 -37.93 0.83
N VAL A 121 -30.90 -37.36 2.02
CA VAL A 121 -32.12 -37.57 2.82
C VAL A 121 -33.27 -36.63 2.40
N LEU A 122 -32.97 -35.43 1.86
CA LEU A 122 -33.99 -34.52 1.33
C LEU A 122 -34.24 -34.70 -0.17
N ARG A 123 -33.67 -35.72 -0.84
CA ARG A 123 -34.08 -36.06 -2.21
C ARG A 123 -35.45 -36.75 -2.12
N PRO A 124 -36.57 -36.10 -2.50
CA PRO A 124 -37.82 -36.81 -2.60
C PRO A 124 -37.68 -37.81 -3.76
N LEU A 125 -38.16 -39.03 -3.57
CA LEU A 125 -38.30 -40.03 -4.62
C LEU A 125 -39.29 -39.48 -5.66
N PHE A 126 -38.77 -38.82 -6.70
CA PHE A 126 -39.43 -38.56 -7.98
C PHE A 126 -38.45 -38.89 -9.10
#